data_AF-A0A9N7YCK7-F1
#
_entry.id   AF-A0A9N7YCK7-F1
#
_cell.length_a   1.000
_cell.length_b   1.000
_cell.length_c   1.000
_cell.angle_alpha   90.00
_cell.angle_beta   90.00
_cell.angle_gamma   90.00
#
_symmetry.space_group_name_H-M   'P 1'
#
loop_
_entity.id
_entity.type
_entity.pdbx_description
1 polymer ?
#
loop_
_entity_poly.entity_id
_entity_poly.type
_entity_poly.pdbx_seq_one_letter_code
_entity_poly.pdbx_strand_id
1 'polypeptide(L)'
;MAKAKKLTVFERGRIVELHKQGLSQRAIAAEVGRSETVILHFLKDPQGYGTKKSSGRPKKISPALSRRIRMAVRQDTGRSSSQIKAITGADCSPITIRRHLRRKGFKNKKRLQRPRLL
;
A
#
# COMPACT_ATOMS: atom_id res chain seq x y z
N MET A 1 1.08 7.98 -12.25
CA MET A 1 2.11 6.93 -12.03
C MET A 1 3.44 7.45 -12.57
N ALA A 2 4.58 6.96 -12.07
CA ALA A 2 5.87 7.31 -12.69
C ALA A 2 5.90 6.75 -14.12
N LYS A 3 6.33 7.56 -15.09
CA LYS A 3 6.33 7.19 -16.51
C LYS A 3 7.38 6.12 -16.86
N ALA A 4 8.49 6.08 -16.12
CA ALA A 4 9.63 5.22 -16.41
C ALA A 4 10.09 4.42 -15.18
N LYS A 5 10.85 3.34 -15.44
CA LYS A 5 11.50 2.53 -14.41
C LYS A 5 12.53 3.37 -13.64
N LYS A 6 12.71 3.07 -12.35
CA LYS A 6 13.76 3.69 -11.52
C LYS A 6 15.17 3.38 -12.07
N LEU A 7 16.14 4.22 -11.73
CA LEU A 7 17.56 3.92 -11.98
C LEU A 7 17.98 2.63 -11.26
N THR A 8 18.58 1.73 -12.02
CA THR A 8 19.24 0.51 -11.55
C THR A 8 20.52 0.84 -10.79
N VAL A 9 21.06 -0.13 -10.05
CA VAL A 9 22.32 0.07 -9.31
C VAL A 9 23.48 0.37 -10.26
N PHE A 10 23.52 -0.31 -11.41
CA PHE A 10 24.55 -0.09 -12.43
C PHE A 10 24.49 1.33 -13.00
N GLU A 11 23.31 1.79 -13.41
CA GLU A 11 23.13 3.16 -13.92
C GLU A 11 23.53 4.21 -12.88
N ARG A 12 23.20 3.99 -11.59
CA ARG A 12 23.63 4.90 -10.52
C ARG A 12 25.15 4.97 -10.40
N GLY A 13 25.83 3.82 -10.46
CA GLY A 13 27.29 3.76 -10.44
C GLY A 13 27.91 4.56 -11.59
N ARG A 14 27.43 4.32 -12.82
CA ARG A 14 27.89 5.02 -14.03
C ARG A 14 27.64 6.52 -13.96
N ILE A 15 26.48 6.95 -13.44
CA ILE A 15 26.18 8.38 -13.26
C ILE A 15 27.15 9.04 -12.27
N VAL A 16 27.46 8.37 -11.16
CA VAL A 16 28.42 8.90 -10.17
C VAL A 16 29.82 9.01 -10.76
N GLU A 17 30.24 8.02 -11.53
CA GLU A 17 31.55 8.02 -12.19
C GLU A 17 31.68 9.14 -13.21
N LEU A 18 30.72 9.27 -14.14
CA LEU A 18 30.73 10.32 -15.16
C LEU A 18 30.63 11.73 -14.55
N HIS A 19 29.89 11.86 -13.44
CA HIS A 19 29.81 13.13 -12.72
C HIS A 19 31.17 13.50 -12.07
N LYS A 20 31.90 12.52 -11.53
CA LYS A 20 33.26 12.75 -11.00
C LYS A 20 34.26 13.15 -12.07
N GLN A 21 34.07 12.69 -13.30
CA GLN A 21 34.86 13.09 -14.47
C GLN A 21 34.53 14.52 -14.97
N GLY A 22 33.55 15.20 -14.35
CA GLY A 22 33.19 16.58 -14.70
C GLY A 22 32.27 16.71 -15.91
N LEU A 23 31.67 15.61 -16.39
CA LEU A 23 30.71 15.68 -17.50
C LEU A 23 29.46 16.46 -17.08
N SER A 24 28.91 17.21 -18.03
CA SER A 24 27.63 17.90 -17.83
C SER A 24 26.48 16.89 -17.65
N GLN A 25 25.45 17.27 -16.90
CA GLN A 25 24.28 16.42 -16.67
C GLN A 25 23.60 15.99 -17.97
N ARG A 26 23.62 16.86 -19.00
CA ARG A 26 23.11 16.56 -20.34
C ARG A 26 23.94 15.50 -21.06
N ALA A 27 25.27 15.54 -20.95
CA ALA A 27 26.14 14.52 -21.52
C ALA A 27 25.93 13.17 -20.81
N ILE A 28 25.84 13.17 -19.48
CA ILE A 28 25.54 11.97 -18.68
C ILE A 28 24.18 11.37 -19.07
N ALA A 29 23.16 12.22 -19.26
CA ALA A 29 21.83 11.80 -19.67
C ALA A 29 21.84 11.09 -21.03
N ALA A 30 22.57 11.63 -22.00
CA ALA A 30 22.76 11.02 -23.32
C ALA A 30 23.48 9.67 -23.22
N GLU A 31 24.56 9.60 -22.45
CA GLU A 31 25.40 8.41 -22.27
C GLU A 31 24.66 7.25 -21.56
N VAL A 32 23.85 7.58 -20.56
CA VAL A 32 23.09 6.60 -19.76
C VAL A 32 21.72 6.30 -20.40
N GLY A 33 21.28 7.08 -21.40
CA GLY A 33 19.98 6.92 -22.04
C GLY A 33 18.80 7.28 -21.13
N ARG A 34 18.97 8.27 -20.25
CA ARG A 34 17.97 8.71 -19.27
C ARG A 34 17.67 10.19 -19.41
N SER A 35 16.56 10.66 -18.84
CA SER A 35 16.25 12.09 -18.88
C SER A 35 17.18 12.88 -17.97
N GLU A 36 17.57 14.07 -18.40
CA GLU A 36 18.39 15.02 -17.63
C GLU A 36 17.78 15.29 -16.25
N THR A 37 16.45 15.40 -16.16
CA THR A 37 15.72 15.57 -14.89
C THR A 37 15.91 14.41 -13.91
N VAL A 38 16.08 13.18 -14.39
CA VAL A 38 16.36 12.02 -13.53
C VAL A 38 17.79 12.07 -13.01
N ILE A 39 18.74 12.48 -13.87
CA ILE A 39 20.15 12.68 -13.49
C ILE A 39 20.26 13.78 -12.43
N LEU A 40 19.64 14.95 -12.67
CA LEU A 40 19.59 16.07 -11.73
C LEU A 40 19.07 15.63 -10.35
N HIS A 41 17.91 14.97 -10.32
CA HIS A 41 17.31 14.53 -9.05
C HIS A 41 18.13 13.45 -8.35
N PHE A 42 18.79 12.56 -9.10
CA PHE A 42 19.67 11.57 -8.52
C PHE A 42 20.92 12.20 -7.92
N LEU A 43 21.59 13.11 -8.64
CA LEU A 43 22.81 13.79 -8.16
C LEU A 43 22.54 14.69 -6.95
N LYS A 44 21.34 15.28 -6.84
CA LYS A 44 20.94 16.09 -5.68
C LYS A 44 20.83 15.27 -4.39
N ASP A 45 20.39 14.02 -4.48
CA ASP A 45 20.26 13.11 -3.34
C ASP A 45 20.48 11.64 -3.77
N PRO A 46 21.75 11.21 -3.92
CA PRO A 46 22.06 9.88 -4.42
C PRO A 46 21.60 8.77 -3.46
N GLN A 47 21.70 9.02 -2.16
CA GLN A 47 21.35 8.05 -1.11
C GLN A 47 19.83 7.90 -0.96
N GLY A 48 19.08 9.01 -1.02
CA GLY A 48 17.62 9.00 -0.92
C GLY A 48 16.88 8.69 -2.23
N TYR A 49 17.59 8.51 -3.35
CA TYR A 49 16.94 8.23 -4.62
C TYR A 49 16.14 6.92 -4.60
N GLY A 50 14.84 7.07 -4.82
CA GLY A 50 13.90 5.94 -4.93
C GLY A 50 13.55 5.27 -3.60
N THR A 51 14.02 5.77 -2.46
CA THR A 51 13.70 5.24 -1.11
C THR A 51 12.32 5.69 -0.62
N LYS A 52 11.87 6.88 -1.05
CA LYS A 52 10.55 7.43 -0.71
C LYS A 52 9.44 6.49 -1.18
N LYS A 53 8.70 5.91 -0.23
CA LYS A 53 7.52 5.08 -0.49
C LYS A 53 6.29 5.97 -0.60
N SER A 54 5.42 5.68 -1.56
CA SER A 54 4.09 6.29 -1.59
C SER A 54 3.28 5.73 -0.41
N SER A 55 2.51 6.61 0.25
CA SER A 55 1.53 6.22 1.26
C SER A 55 0.40 5.34 0.69
N GLY A 56 0.29 5.26 -0.64
CA GLY A 56 -0.73 4.49 -1.33
C GLY A 56 -2.11 5.12 -1.23
N ARG A 57 -3.12 4.41 -1.73
CA ARG A 57 -4.50 4.88 -1.68
C ARG A 57 -5.04 4.83 -0.25
N PRO A 58 -5.73 5.89 0.24
CA PRO A 58 -6.35 5.87 1.56
C PRO A 58 -7.38 4.72 1.68
N LYS A 59 -7.47 4.15 2.88
CA LYS A 59 -8.43 3.09 3.17
C LYS A 59 -9.83 3.68 3.29
N LYS A 60 -10.85 2.99 2.75
CA LYS A 60 -12.26 3.36 2.94
C LYS A 60 -12.71 3.34 4.41
N ILE A 61 -12.10 2.49 5.23
CA ILE A 61 -12.44 2.39 6.66
C ILE A 61 -11.53 3.31 7.46
N SER A 62 -12.11 4.40 7.96
CA SER A 62 -11.46 5.31 8.88
C SER A 62 -11.28 4.67 10.28
N PRO A 63 -10.39 5.20 11.14
CA PRO A 63 -10.24 4.72 12.52
C PRO A 63 -11.56 4.75 13.30
N ALA A 64 -12.37 5.79 13.13
CA ALA A 64 -13.68 5.92 13.76
C ALA A 64 -14.67 4.85 13.27
N LEU A 65 -14.75 4.61 11.95
CA LEU A 65 -15.60 3.56 11.40
C LEU A 65 -15.13 2.17 11.83
N SER A 66 -13.81 1.94 11.87
CA SER A 66 -13.21 0.71 12.39
C SER A 66 -13.63 0.43 13.84
N ARG A 67 -13.73 1.47 14.68
CA ARG A 67 -14.26 1.34 16.05
C ARG A 67 -15.74 0.94 16.04
N ARG A 68 -16.59 1.62 15.27
CA ARG A 68 -18.03 1.30 15.17
C ARG A 68 -18.27 -0.14 14.69
N ILE A 69 -17.56 -0.57 13.65
CA ILE A 69 -17.62 -1.94 13.13
C ILE A 69 -17.24 -2.97 14.21
N ARG A 70 -16.17 -2.71 14.98
CA ARG A 70 -15.76 -3.63 16.07
C ARG A 70 -16.79 -3.70 17.20
N MET A 71 -17.40 -2.58 17.56
CA MET A 71 -18.45 -2.55 18.58
C MET A 71 -19.69 -3.34 18.13
N ALA A 72 -20.14 -3.15 16.88
CA ALA A 72 -21.28 -3.86 16.33
C ALA A 72 -21.10 -5.39 16.35
N VAL A 73 -19.87 -5.87 16.08
CA VAL A 73 -19.53 -7.30 16.13
C VAL A 73 -19.42 -7.84 17.55
N ARG A 74 -18.91 -7.04 18.50
CA ARG A 74 -18.81 -7.45 19.90
C ARG A 74 -20.17 -7.56 20.58
N GLN A 75 -21.11 -6.70 20.21
CA GLN A 75 -22.48 -6.75 20.72
C GLN A 75 -23.24 -7.98 20.22
N ASP A 76 -22.99 -8.41 18.99
CA ASP A 76 -23.56 -9.64 18.44
C ASP A 76 -22.61 -10.24 17.39
N THR A 77 -21.99 -11.36 17.77
CA THR A 77 -21.01 -12.06 16.94
C THR A 77 -21.62 -12.81 15.75
N GLY A 78 -22.95 -12.97 15.73
CA GLY A 78 -23.70 -13.63 14.66
C GLY A 78 -23.98 -12.74 13.45
N ARG A 79 -23.75 -11.42 13.56
CA ARG A 79 -24.08 -10.46 12.50
C ARG A 79 -23.32 -10.71 11.22
N SER A 80 -24.05 -10.73 10.11
CA SER A 80 -23.46 -10.76 8.78
C SER A 80 -22.77 -9.44 8.44
N SER A 81 -21.83 -9.46 7.49
CA SER A 81 -21.15 -8.25 7.04
C SER A 81 -22.12 -7.21 6.44
N SER A 82 -23.24 -7.66 5.88
CA SER A 82 -24.30 -6.78 5.34
C SER A 82 -25.10 -6.10 6.46
N GLN A 83 -25.42 -6.83 7.53
CA GLN A 83 -26.07 -6.26 8.72
C GLN A 83 -25.16 -5.24 9.40
N ILE A 84 -23.87 -5.55 9.54
CA ILE A 84 -22.87 -4.62 10.10
C ILE A 84 -22.78 -3.35 9.24
N LYS A 85 -22.82 -3.48 7.90
CA LYS A 85 -22.84 -2.34 6.99
C LYS A 85 -24.03 -1.42 7.27
N ALA A 86 -25.24 -1.99 7.37
CA ALA A 86 -26.47 -1.25 7.62
C ALA A 86 -26.42 -0.51 8.97
N ILE A 87 -26.05 -1.20 10.04
CA ILE A 87 -25.97 -0.62 11.40
C ILE A 87 -24.91 0.47 11.49
N THR A 88 -23.76 0.27 10.85
CA THR A 88 -22.64 1.22 10.94
C THR A 88 -22.71 2.34 9.91
N GLY A 89 -23.70 2.35 9.00
CA GLY A 89 -23.78 3.31 7.90
C GLY A 89 -22.51 3.34 7.06
N ALA A 90 -21.84 2.20 6.90
CA ALA A 90 -20.55 2.13 6.24
C ALA A 90 -20.70 2.26 4.72
N ASP A 91 -20.13 3.32 4.12
CA ASP A 91 -20.02 3.45 2.67
C ASP A 91 -18.88 2.58 2.09
N CYS A 92 -18.97 1.28 2.31
CA CYS A 92 -18.10 0.31 1.66
C CYS A 92 -18.84 -1.00 1.41
N SER A 93 -18.24 -1.90 0.63
CA SER A 93 -18.85 -3.19 0.37
C SER A 93 -18.80 -4.08 1.62
N PRO A 94 -19.76 -5.00 1.82
CA PRO A 94 -19.71 -5.99 2.90
C PRO A 94 -18.40 -6.82 2.88
N ILE A 95 -17.82 -7.02 1.69
CA ILE A 95 -16.52 -7.70 1.52
C ILE A 95 -15.38 -6.90 2.16
N THR A 96 -15.37 -5.57 2.01
CA THR A 96 -14.37 -4.69 2.66
C THR A 96 -14.46 -4.81 4.18
N ILE A 97 -15.66 -4.84 4.74
CA ILE A 97 -15.91 -5.04 6.18
C ILE A 97 -15.37 -6.41 6.61
N ARG A 98 -15.70 -7.49 5.89
CA ARG A 98 -15.20 -8.84 6.18
C ARG A 98 -13.66 -8.90 6.17
N ARG A 99 -13.01 -8.32 5.16
CA ARG A 99 -11.54 -8.24 5.07
C ARG A 99 -10.95 -7.48 6.25
N HIS A 100 -11.57 -6.38 6.66
CA HIS A 100 -11.16 -5.60 7.83
C HIS A 100 -11.27 -6.40 9.13
N LEU A 101 -12.39 -7.10 9.32
CA LEU A 101 -12.62 -7.94 10.50
C LEU A 101 -11.60 -9.08 10.61
N ARG A 102 -11.29 -9.76 9.51
CA ARG A 102 -10.23 -10.77 9.46
C ARG A 102 -8.87 -10.21 9.87
N ARG A 103 -8.49 -9.03 9.35
CA ARG A 103 -7.25 -8.33 9.74
C ARG A 103 -7.22 -7.94 11.22
N LYS A 104 -8.38 -7.80 11.86
CA LYS A 104 -8.53 -7.50 13.29
C LYS A 104 -8.69 -8.76 14.16
N GLY A 105 -8.52 -9.94 13.59
CA GLY A 105 -8.54 -11.21 14.32
C GLY A 105 -9.93 -11.82 14.53
N PHE A 106 -10.99 -11.22 13.99
CA PHE A 106 -12.32 -11.83 14.06
C PHE A 106 -12.39 -13.02 13.09
N LYS A 107 -12.72 -14.20 13.64
CA LYS A 107 -12.88 -15.45 12.90
C LYS A 107 -14.34 -15.87 12.92
N ASN A 108 -14.80 -16.41 11.80
CA ASN A 108 -16.12 -17.04 11.75
C ASN A 108 -16.06 -18.34 12.57
N LYS A 109 -16.97 -18.52 13.51
CA LYS A 109 -17.16 -19.82 14.16
C LYS A 109 -17.91 -20.73 13.19
N LYS A 110 -17.38 -21.91 12.91
CA LYS A 110 -18.17 -22.96 12.25
C LYS A 110 -19.26 -23.39 13.24
N ARG A 111 -20.49 -23.57 12.75
CA ARG A 111 -21.51 -24.25 13.54
C ARG A 111 -21.05 -25.70 13.76
N LEU A 112 -21.01 -26.13 15.01
CA LEU A 112 -20.79 -27.54 15.33
C LEU A 112 -21.97 -28.32 14.77
N GLN A 113 -21.71 -29.44 14.07
CA GLN A 113 -22.79 -30.33 13.68
C GLN A 113 -23.44 -30.89 14.95
N ARG A 114 -24.77 -31.00 14.94
CA ARG A 114 -25.49 -31.71 16.00
C ARG A 114 -25.01 -33.17 15.99
N PRO A 115 -24.53 -33.72 17.13
CA PRO A 115 -24.10 -35.10 17.18
C PRO A 115 -25.27 -36.02 16.82
N ARG A 116 -25.00 -37.07 16.04
CA ARG A 116 -25.98 -38.14 15.79
C ARG A 116 -26.07 -38.95 17.08
N LEU A 117 -27.26 -39.00 17.67
CA LEU A 117 -27.55 -39.95 18.74
C LEU A 117 -27.67 -41.33 18.07
N LEU A 118 -26.83 -42.28 18.51
CA LEU A 118 -26.95 -43.69 18.14
C LEU A 118 -28.08 -44.33 18.95
#